data_AF-A0A9D4XTE0-F1
#
_entry.id   AF-A0A9D4XTE0-F1
#
_cell.length_a   1.000
_cell.length_b   1.000
_cell.length_c   1.000
_cell.angle_alpha   90.00
_cell.angle_beta   90.00
_cell.angle_gamma   90.00
#
_symmetry.space_group_name_H-M   'P 1'
#
loop_
_entity.id
_entity.type
_entity.pdbx_description
1 polymer ?
#
loop_
_entity_poly.entity_id
_entity_poly.type
_entity_poly.pdbx_seq_one_letter_code
_entity_poly.pdbx_strand_id
1 'polypeptide(L)'
;MYYTGRLEVFNENFPAADHKLSYALKHCNPQHEANIRMILKYLIPVKLSIGILPNHRLLEKYNLLEYGNIVQALKRGDPRLLRRALQDHEDWFLRSGVYLVLEKIELQVFQRLVKKIYIIQKQRDPSRAHQVKLEVIVKALKWLEIDMDVDEVECIMAMLIFKNLVKGYFAHKSKVAVLSKQDPFPKLNGKPVSS
;
A
#
# COMPACT_ATOMS: atom_id res chain seq x y z
N MET A 1 25.94 -3.48 -5.98
CA MET A 1 24.59 -2.85 -5.92
C MET A 1 23.58 -3.60 -5.06
N TYR A 2 23.56 -4.94 -5.05
CA TYR A 2 22.57 -5.69 -4.24
C TYR A 2 22.60 -5.38 -2.74
N TYR A 3 23.76 -5.56 -2.07
CA TYR A 3 23.87 -5.34 -0.62
C TYR A 3 23.63 -3.90 -0.20
N THR A 4 24.16 -2.94 -0.97
CA THR A 4 23.89 -1.51 -0.72
C THR A 4 22.43 -1.15 -0.98
N GLY A 5 21.74 -1.83 -1.90
CA GLY A 5 20.30 -1.70 -2.09
C GLY A 5 19.50 -2.21 -0.89
N ARG A 6 19.88 -3.38 -0.34
CA ARG A 6 19.27 -3.91 0.91
C ARG A 6 19.45 -2.96 2.08
N LEU A 7 20.64 -2.37 2.22
CA LEU A 7 20.88 -1.37 3.27
C LEU A 7 19.92 -0.18 3.17
N GLU A 8 19.65 0.32 1.96
CA GLU A 8 18.65 1.39 1.78
C GLU A 8 17.23 0.95 2.09
N VAL A 9 16.88 -0.35 1.92
CA VAL A 9 15.57 -0.87 2.37
C VAL A 9 15.42 -0.72 3.87
N PHE A 10 16.46 -1.08 4.63
CA PHE A 10 16.46 -0.96 6.09
C PHE A 10 16.46 0.49 6.58
N ASN A 11 17.11 1.38 5.83
CA ASN A 11 17.08 2.82 6.09
C ASN A 11 15.80 3.50 5.57
N GLU A 12 14.85 2.73 5.01
CA GLU A 12 13.60 3.21 4.43
C GLU A 12 13.77 4.25 3.30
N ASN A 13 14.95 4.28 2.70
CA ASN A 13 15.26 5.13 1.56
C ASN A 13 14.82 4.42 0.27
N PHE A 14 13.51 4.30 0.10
CA PHE A 14 12.91 3.55 -1.01
C PHE A 14 13.34 4.03 -2.41
N PRO A 15 13.53 5.33 -2.70
CA PRO A 15 14.07 5.77 -3.98
C PRO A 15 15.48 5.23 -4.27
N ALA A 16 16.38 5.29 -3.28
CA ALA A 16 17.74 4.78 -3.45
C ALA A 16 17.77 3.25 -3.50
N ALA A 17 16.95 2.58 -2.68
CA ALA A 17 16.77 1.13 -2.72
C ALA A 17 16.28 0.69 -4.09
N ASP A 18 15.27 1.37 -4.64
CA ASP A 18 14.70 1.06 -5.95
C ASP A 18 15.73 1.16 -7.06
N HIS A 19 16.49 2.26 -7.08
CA HIS A 19 17.56 2.47 -8.05
C HIS A 19 18.62 1.37 -7.98
N LYS A 20 19.16 1.10 -6.77
CA LYS A 20 20.23 0.12 -6.56
C LYS A 20 19.78 -1.32 -6.88
N LEU A 21 18.59 -1.72 -6.43
CA LEU A 21 18.07 -3.06 -6.65
C LEU A 21 17.60 -3.26 -8.10
N SER A 22 16.99 -2.26 -8.73
CA SER A 22 16.64 -2.30 -10.16
C SER A 22 17.90 -2.40 -11.03
N TYR A 23 18.96 -1.66 -10.69
CA TYR A 23 20.25 -1.78 -11.36
C TYR A 23 20.83 -3.19 -11.21
N ALA A 24 20.81 -3.74 -9.99
CA ALA A 24 21.28 -5.11 -9.73
C ALA A 24 20.49 -6.15 -10.54
N LEU A 25 19.17 -6.00 -10.63
CA LEU A 25 18.31 -6.88 -11.42
C LEU A 25 18.65 -6.81 -12.91
N LYS A 26 18.81 -5.60 -13.45
CA LYS A 26 19.12 -5.36 -14.87
C LYS A 26 20.45 -5.96 -15.31
N HIS A 27 21.45 -5.97 -14.42
CA HIS A 27 22.79 -6.50 -14.71
C HIS A 27 23.02 -7.92 -14.18
N CYS A 28 21.97 -8.57 -13.66
CA CYS A 28 22.05 -9.97 -13.24
C CYS A 28 22.02 -10.88 -14.48
N ASN A 29 22.83 -11.93 -14.51
CA ASN A 29 22.78 -12.93 -15.58
C ASN A 29 21.39 -13.61 -15.58
N PRO A 30 20.64 -13.58 -16.70
CA PRO A 30 19.31 -14.21 -16.80
C PRO A 30 19.29 -15.70 -16.46
N GLN A 31 20.41 -16.40 -16.61
CA GLN A 31 20.53 -17.83 -16.30
C GLN A 31 20.60 -18.11 -14.78
N HIS A 32 20.92 -17.10 -13.96
CA HIS A 32 21.07 -17.26 -12.51
C HIS A 32 19.77 -16.90 -11.80
N GLU A 33 18.72 -17.72 -11.96
CA GLU A 33 17.38 -17.45 -11.41
C GLU A 33 17.37 -17.28 -9.87
N ALA A 34 18.24 -18.01 -9.15
CA ALA A 34 18.38 -17.85 -7.71
C ALA A 34 18.80 -16.43 -7.30
N ASN A 35 19.73 -15.82 -8.04
CA ASN A 35 20.20 -14.45 -7.80
C ASN A 35 19.11 -13.44 -8.14
N ILE A 36 18.39 -13.65 -9.25
CA ILE A 36 17.25 -12.81 -9.62
C ILE A 36 16.18 -12.85 -8.53
N ARG A 37 15.83 -14.05 -8.05
CA ARG A 37 14.90 -14.24 -6.94
C ARG A 37 15.38 -13.50 -5.69
N MET A 38 16.66 -13.60 -5.33
CA MET A 38 17.22 -12.87 -4.18
C MET A 38 17.09 -11.36 -4.30
N ILE A 39 17.26 -10.79 -5.49
CA ILE A 39 17.06 -9.35 -5.75
C ILE A 39 15.58 -8.99 -5.64
N LEU A 40 14.70 -9.77 -6.27
CA LEU A 40 13.26 -9.53 -6.29
C LEU A 40 12.62 -9.59 -4.90
N LYS A 41 13.11 -10.44 -3.99
CA LYS A 41 12.65 -10.48 -2.59
C LYS A 41 12.71 -9.12 -1.89
N TYR A 42 13.66 -8.25 -2.25
CA TYR A 42 13.76 -6.91 -1.67
C TYR A 42 13.14 -5.85 -2.60
N LEU A 43 13.28 -6.02 -3.92
CA LEU A 43 12.75 -5.06 -4.88
C LEU A 43 11.23 -5.02 -4.88
N ILE A 44 10.54 -6.15 -4.70
CA ILE A 44 9.07 -6.19 -4.69
C ILE A 44 8.50 -5.32 -3.56
N PRO A 45 8.86 -5.51 -2.27
CA PRO A 45 8.43 -4.62 -1.19
C PRO A 45 8.69 -3.14 -1.48
N VAL A 46 9.89 -2.80 -2.00
CA VAL A 46 10.24 -1.42 -2.35
C VAL A 46 9.32 -0.86 -3.44
N LYS A 47 9.09 -1.62 -4.52
CA LYS A 47 8.18 -1.23 -5.60
C LYS A 47 6.75 -1.03 -5.08
N LEU A 48 6.27 -1.92 -4.20
CA LEU A 48 4.96 -1.78 -3.56
C LEU A 48 4.87 -0.50 -2.72
N SER A 49 5.90 -0.17 -1.94
CA SER A 49 5.95 1.04 -1.10
C SER A 49 5.88 2.35 -1.90
N ILE A 50 6.32 2.33 -3.17
CA ILE A 50 6.22 3.48 -4.09
C ILE A 50 5.04 3.37 -5.08
N GLY A 51 4.12 2.44 -4.83
CA GLY A 51 2.85 2.29 -5.56
C GLY A 51 2.93 1.51 -6.88
N ILE A 52 4.03 0.78 -7.13
CA ILE A 52 4.23 -0.06 -8.32
C ILE A 52 3.91 -1.52 -7.98
N LEU A 53 2.94 -2.09 -8.69
CA LEU A 53 2.50 -3.47 -8.47
C LEU A 53 3.23 -4.44 -9.42
N PRO A 54 3.79 -5.56 -8.92
CA PRO A 54 4.35 -6.59 -9.79
C PRO A 54 3.25 -7.33 -10.57
N ASN A 55 3.63 -7.89 -11.72
CA ASN A 55 2.78 -8.80 -12.47
C ASN A 55 2.74 -10.17 -11.79
N HIS A 56 1.59 -10.85 -11.81
CA HIS A 56 1.43 -12.20 -11.25
C HIS A 56 2.39 -13.21 -11.88
N ARG A 57 2.58 -13.15 -13.21
CA ARG A 57 3.53 -14.02 -13.94
C ARG A 57 4.97 -13.88 -13.43
N LEU A 58 5.36 -12.69 -12.94
CA LEU A 58 6.69 -12.48 -12.35
C LEU A 58 6.83 -13.25 -11.04
N LEU A 59 5.78 -13.25 -10.21
CA LEU A 59 5.76 -13.95 -8.93
C LEU A 59 5.82 -15.46 -9.12
N GLU A 60 5.04 -15.99 -10.08
CA GLU A 60 5.07 -17.41 -10.45
C GLU A 60 6.45 -17.82 -10.95
N LYS A 61 7.01 -17.08 -11.92
CA LYS A 61 8.29 -17.41 -12.55
C LYS A 61 9.42 -17.56 -11.53
N TYR A 62 9.48 -16.69 -10.51
CA TYR A 62 10.56 -16.68 -9.53
C TYR A 62 10.18 -17.27 -8.17
N ASN A 63 9.04 -17.96 -8.07
CA ASN A 63 8.53 -18.57 -6.84
C ASN A 63 8.51 -17.57 -5.66
N LEU A 64 7.75 -16.49 -5.85
CA LEU A 64 7.54 -15.37 -4.93
C LEU A 64 6.03 -15.16 -4.67
N LEU A 65 5.28 -16.26 -4.59
CA LEU A 65 3.82 -16.25 -4.45
C LEU A 65 3.34 -15.73 -3.10
N GLU A 66 4.21 -15.68 -2.08
CA GLU A 66 3.96 -15.04 -0.79
C GLU A 66 3.53 -13.56 -0.93
N TYR A 67 3.94 -12.88 -2.02
CA TYR A 67 3.51 -11.52 -2.31
C TYR A 67 2.15 -11.42 -3.01
N GLY A 68 1.57 -12.55 -3.46
CA GLY A 68 0.36 -12.58 -4.28
C GLY A 68 -0.84 -11.93 -3.57
N ASN A 69 -1.11 -12.35 -2.34
CA ASN A 69 -2.22 -11.81 -1.55
C ASN A 69 -1.98 -10.36 -1.13
N ILE A 70 -0.73 -9.96 -0.91
CA ILE A 70 -0.34 -8.56 -0.64
C ILE A 70 -0.69 -7.67 -1.84
N VAL A 71 -0.31 -8.09 -3.05
CA VAL A 71 -0.63 -7.38 -4.29
C VAL A 71 -2.14 -7.30 -4.50
N GLN A 72 -2.86 -8.38 -4.18
CA GLN A 72 -4.31 -8.42 -4.33
C GLN A 72 -5.01 -7.51 -3.31
N ALA A 73 -4.53 -7.47 -2.06
CA ALA A 73 -5.03 -6.56 -1.03
C ALA A 73 -4.87 -5.10 -1.46
N LEU A 74 -3.70 -4.73 -2.00
CA LEU A 74 -3.48 -3.42 -2.60
C LEU A 74 -4.41 -3.18 -3.80
N LYS A 75 -4.58 -4.11 -4.74
CA LYS A 75 -5.51 -3.89 -5.86
C LYS A 75 -6.96 -3.68 -5.38
N ARG A 76 -7.37 -4.42 -4.36
CA ARG A 76 -8.75 -4.40 -3.86
C ARG A 76 -9.03 -3.29 -2.84
N GLY A 77 -8.01 -2.73 -2.19
CA GLY A 77 -8.23 -1.92 -1.00
C GLY A 77 -8.83 -2.75 0.13
N ASP A 78 -8.28 -3.95 0.35
CA ASP A 78 -8.76 -4.92 1.34
C ASP A 78 -7.74 -5.05 2.50
N PRO A 79 -7.88 -4.26 3.58
CA PRO A 79 -6.95 -4.31 4.72
C PRO A 79 -6.98 -5.65 5.45
N ARG A 80 -8.11 -6.37 5.47
CA ARG A 80 -8.19 -7.71 6.10
C ARG A 80 -7.30 -8.70 5.34
N LEU A 81 -7.39 -8.69 4.00
CA LEU A 81 -6.55 -9.56 3.17
C LEU A 81 -5.06 -9.24 3.34
N LEU A 82 -4.69 -7.96 3.48
CA LEU A 82 -3.31 -7.60 3.76
C LEU A 82 -2.83 -8.19 5.08
N ARG A 83 -3.58 -7.98 6.18
CA ARG A 83 -3.22 -8.48 7.51
C ARG A 83 -3.06 -10.00 7.52
N ARG A 84 -4.00 -10.73 6.89
CA ARG A 84 -3.90 -12.20 6.74
C ARG A 84 -2.66 -12.60 5.92
N ALA A 85 -2.40 -11.94 4.80
CA ALA A 85 -1.23 -12.25 3.98
C ALA A 85 0.11 -12.01 4.70
N LEU A 86 0.18 -10.99 5.56
CA LEU A 86 1.33 -10.74 6.41
C LEU A 86 1.48 -11.82 7.48
N GLN A 87 0.36 -12.24 8.10
CA GLN A 87 0.35 -13.27 9.13
C GLN A 87 0.72 -14.67 8.57
N ASP A 88 0.15 -15.07 7.43
CA ASP A 88 0.39 -16.36 6.78
C ASP A 88 1.88 -16.61 6.46
N HIS A 89 2.66 -15.53 6.31
CA HIS A 89 4.07 -15.56 5.93
C HIS A 89 4.95 -14.70 6.86
N GLU A 90 4.49 -14.41 8.07
CA GLU A 90 5.12 -13.48 9.03
C GLU A 90 6.59 -13.84 9.26
N ASP A 91 6.79 -15.08 9.62
CA ASP A 91 8.06 -15.73 9.91
C ASP A 91 9.10 -15.56 8.77
N TRP A 92 8.62 -15.66 7.53
CA TRP A 92 9.44 -15.49 6.34
C TRP A 92 9.78 -14.01 6.11
N PHE A 93 8.78 -13.12 6.22
CA PHE A 93 8.97 -11.69 6.02
C PHE A 93 9.89 -11.08 7.08
N LEU A 94 9.78 -11.52 8.33
CA LEU A 94 10.66 -11.12 9.43
C LEU A 94 12.11 -11.56 9.16
N ARG A 95 12.33 -12.84 8.85
CA ARG A 95 13.68 -13.35 8.54
C ARG A 95 14.32 -12.67 7.33
N SER A 96 13.52 -12.30 6.33
CA SER A 96 14.00 -11.53 5.18
C SER A 96 14.20 -10.03 5.44
N GLY A 97 13.70 -9.52 6.57
CA GLY A 97 13.83 -8.11 6.96
C GLY A 97 12.94 -7.16 6.16
N VAL A 98 11.84 -7.64 5.57
CA VAL A 98 10.92 -6.81 4.76
C VAL A 98 9.53 -6.65 5.38
N TYR A 99 9.27 -7.30 6.53
CA TYR A 99 7.97 -7.24 7.22
C TYR A 99 7.51 -5.80 7.47
N LEU A 100 8.35 -4.99 8.11
CA LEU A 100 8.03 -3.58 8.43
C LEU A 100 7.76 -2.74 7.18
N VAL A 101 8.44 -3.03 6.08
CA VAL A 101 8.21 -2.34 4.79
C VAL A 101 6.82 -2.68 4.25
N LEU A 102 6.42 -3.95 4.34
CA LEU A 102 5.12 -4.42 3.88
C LEU A 102 3.98 -3.97 4.80
N GLU A 103 4.17 -3.96 6.11
CA GLU A 103 3.19 -3.45 7.08
C GLU A 103 2.82 -1.99 6.77
N LYS A 104 3.81 -1.14 6.45
CA LYS A 104 3.59 0.27 6.09
C LYS A 104 2.73 0.49 4.85
N ILE A 105 2.55 -0.50 3.98
CA ILE A 105 1.67 -0.36 2.82
C ILE A 105 0.18 -0.38 3.21
N GLU A 106 -0.16 -0.71 4.46
CA GLU A 106 -1.53 -0.75 4.96
C GLU A 106 -2.26 0.59 4.71
N LEU A 107 -1.59 1.72 4.92
CA LEU A 107 -2.16 3.04 4.59
C LEU A 107 -2.51 3.17 3.11
N GLN A 108 -1.73 2.59 2.20
CA GLN A 108 -2.07 2.59 0.78
C GLN A 108 -3.28 1.70 0.49
N VAL A 109 -3.47 0.61 1.24
CA VAL A 109 -4.66 -0.24 1.13
C VAL A 109 -5.90 0.53 1.62
N PHE A 110 -5.82 1.20 2.76
CA PHE A 110 -6.90 2.07 3.25
C PHE A 110 -7.22 3.20 2.27
N GLN A 111 -6.21 3.86 1.70
CA GLN A 111 -6.42 4.88 0.68
C GLN A 111 -7.25 4.38 -0.50
N ARG A 112 -7.01 3.14 -0.94
CA ARG A 112 -7.75 2.53 -2.05
C ARG A 112 -9.16 2.12 -1.66
N LEU A 113 -9.37 1.69 -0.42
CA LEU A 113 -10.71 1.45 0.12
C LEU A 113 -11.52 2.76 0.10
N VAL A 114 -10.96 3.84 0.64
CA VAL A 114 -11.59 5.17 0.68
C VAL A 114 -11.86 5.69 -0.73
N LYS A 115 -10.92 5.49 -1.67
CA LYS A 115 -11.11 5.84 -3.08
C LYS A 115 -12.28 5.11 -3.72
N LYS A 116 -12.47 3.82 -3.41
CA LYS A 116 -13.62 3.05 -3.90
C LYS A 116 -14.93 3.56 -3.31
N ILE A 117 -14.97 3.83 -2.01
CA ILE A 117 -16.15 4.43 -1.34
C ILE A 117 -16.51 5.76 -2.02
N TYR A 118 -15.51 6.63 -2.25
CA TYR A 118 -15.70 7.88 -2.96
C TYR A 118 -16.27 7.70 -4.37
N ILE A 119 -15.73 6.76 -5.16
CA ILE A 119 -16.22 6.49 -6.53
C ILE A 119 -17.67 6.02 -6.52
N ILE A 120 -18.02 5.09 -5.62
CA ILE A 120 -19.38 4.57 -5.48
C ILE A 120 -20.34 5.69 -5.05
N GLN A 121 -19.94 6.51 -4.07
CA GLN A 121 -20.73 7.66 -3.64
C GLN A 121 -20.91 8.67 -4.77
N LYS A 122 -19.88 8.93 -5.57
CA LYS A 122 -19.94 9.84 -6.72
C LYS A 122 -20.91 9.36 -7.79
N GLN A 123 -21.02 8.05 -8.01
CA GLN A 123 -21.98 7.47 -8.95
C GLN A 123 -23.42 7.65 -8.45
N ARG A 124 -23.64 7.56 -7.14
CA ARG A 124 -24.97 7.70 -6.52
C ARG A 124 -25.43 9.16 -6.36
N ASP A 125 -24.53 10.03 -5.91
CA ASP A 125 -24.78 11.46 -5.70
C ASP A 125 -23.51 12.27 -6.00
N PRO A 126 -23.36 12.77 -7.24
CA PRO A 126 -22.20 13.57 -7.63
C PRO A 126 -22.03 14.86 -6.82
N SER A 127 -23.13 15.44 -6.31
CA SER A 127 -23.10 16.72 -5.60
C SER A 127 -22.42 16.60 -4.23
N ARG A 128 -22.60 15.45 -3.58
CA ARG A 128 -22.06 15.14 -2.25
C ARG A 128 -20.87 14.18 -2.28
N ALA A 129 -20.38 13.80 -3.45
CA ALA A 129 -19.25 12.88 -3.61
C ALA A 129 -18.03 13.25 -2.75
N HIS A 130 -17.74 14.54 -2.64
CA HIS A 130 -16.61 15.07 -1.89
C HIS A 130 -16.77 15.03 -0.36
N GLN A 131 -17.94 14.67 0.17
CA GLN A 131 -18.21 14.64 1.61
C GLN A 131 -18.39 13.19 2.06
N VAL A 132 -17.31 12.56 2.52
CA VAL A 132 -17.33 11.16 2.96
C VAL A 132 -17.57 11.12 4.47
N LYS A 133 -18.74 10.61 4.88
CA LYS A 133 -19.04 10.38 6.31
C LYS A 133 -18.17 9.25 6.84
N LEU A 134 -17.58 9.41 8.02
CA LEU A 134 -16.71 8.39 8.62
C LEU A 134 -17.47 7.09 8.91
N GLU A 135 -18.74 7.18 9.29
CA GLU A 135 -19.63 6.01 9.47
C GLU A 135 -19.73 5.12 8.22
N VAL A 136 -19.60 5.67 7.02
CA VAL A 136 -19.62 4.86 5.79
C VAL A 136 -18.36 4.00 5.70
N ILE A 137 -17.21 4.55 6.12
CA ILE A 137 -15.95 3.81 6.19
C ILE A 137 -16.04 2.74 7.28
N VAL A 138 -16.56 3.07 8.46
CA VAL A 138 -16.83 2.09 9.54
C VAL A 138 -17.69 0.93 9.03
N LYS A 139 -18.79 1.23 8.33
CA LYS A 139 -19.66 0.19 7.74
C LYS A 139 -18.94 -0.68 6.72
N ALA A 140 -18.08 -0.08 5.89
CA ALA A 140 -17.27 -0.83 4.92
C ALA A 140 -16.24 -1.73 5.61
N LEU A 141 -15.61 -1.27 6.70
CA LEU A 141 -14.68 -2.07 7.50
C LEU A 141 -15.40 -3.19 8.25
N LYS A 142 -16.57 -2.92 8.82
CA LYS A 142 -17.41 -3.95 9.44
C LYS A 142 -17.84 -5.02 8.43
N TRP A 143 -18.13 -4.65 7.19
CA TRP A 143 -18.39 -5.61 6.10
C TRP A 143 -17.16 -6.47 5.77
N LEU A 144 -15.96 -5.91 5.96
CA LEU A 144 -14.69 -6.63 5.88
C LEU A 144 -14.33 -7.36 7.19
N GLU A 145 -15.25 -7.49 8.16
CA GLU A 145 -14.99 -8.10 9.47
C GLU A 145 -13.83 -7.43 10.25
N ILE A 146 -13.63 -6.13 10.04
CA ILE A 146 -12.72 -5.30 10.82
C ILE A 146 -13.59 -4.44 11.74
N ASP A 147 -13.51 -4.72 13.03
CA ASP A 147 -14.18 -3.91 14.04
C ASP A 147 -13.31 -2.69 14.34
N MET A 148 -13.84 -1.52 14.02
CA MET A 148 -13.22 -0.23 14.27
C MET A 148 -14.30 0.80 14.58
N ASP A 149 -14.04 1.65 15.57
CA ASP A 149 -14.93 2.75 15.89
C ASP A 149 -14.68 3.98 14.99
N VAL A 150 -15.47 5.03 15.20
CA VAL A 150 -15.38 6.26 14.40
C VAL A 150 -14.08 7.01 14.66
N ASP A 151 -13.56 6.97 15.88
CA ASP A 151 -12.37 7.72 16.28
C ASP A 151 -11.10 7.05 15.73
N GLU A 152 -11.05 5.72 15.70
CA GLU A 152 -10.00 4.97 15.02
C GLU A 152 -10.00 5.21 13.50
N VAL A 153 -11.18 5.25 12.87
CA VAL A 153 -11.32 5.62 11.45
C VAL A 153 -10.93 7.07 11.20
N GLU A 154 -11.27 7.99 12.10
CA GLU A 154 -10.83 9.39 12.06
C GLU A 154 -9.31 9.47 12.09
N CYS A 155 -8.65 8.68 12.97
CA CYS A 155 -7.20 8.59 13.06
C CYS A 155 -6.56 8.10 11.73
N ILE A 156 -7.07 7.01 11.14
CA ILE A 156 -6.58 6.53 9.84
C ILE A 156 -6.75 7.60 8.77
N MET A 157 -7.92 8.23 8.68
CA MET A 157 -8.18 9.28 7.70
C MET A 157 -7.26 10.49 7.91
N ALA A 158 -6.93 10.84 9.16
CA ALA A 158 -5.97 11.89 9.48
C ALA A 158 -4.57 11.53 9.00
N MET A 159 -4.12 10.28 9.21
CA MET A 159 -2.85 9.79 8.69
C MET A 159 -2.80 9.83 7.15
N LEU A 160 -3.89 9.46 6.48
CA LEU A 160 -3.98 9.53 5.02
C LEU A 160 -3.88 10.97 4.49
N ILE A 161 -4.50 11.93 5.18
CA ILE A 161 -4.43 13.35 4.83
C ILE A 161 -3.02 13.90 5.10
N PHE A 162 -2.48 13.65 6.29
CA PHE A 162 -1.14 14.08 6.69
C PHE A 162 -0.06 13.58 5.72
N LYS A 163 -0.16 12.32 5.29
CA LYS A 163 0.75 11.70 4.33
C LYS A 163 0.45 12.00 2.87
N ASN A 164 -0.49 12.92 2.60
CA ASN A 164 -0.90 13.33 1.25
C ASN A 164 -1.35 12.16 0.34
N LEU A 165 -1.81 11.07 0.95
CA LEU A 165 -2.44 9.94 0.27
C LEU A 165 -3.88 10.26 -0.13
N VAL A 166 -4.50 11.15 0.65
CA VAL A 166 -5.83 11.72 0.42
C VAL A 166 -5.72 13.23 0.61
N LYS A 167 -6.28 14.03 -0.30
CA LYS A 167 -6.36 15.49 -0.14
C LYS A 167 -7.74 15.87 0.40
N GLY A 168 -7.77 16.55 1.55
CA GLY A 168 -9.01 16.96 2.19
C GLY A 168 -8.79 17.50 3.59
N TYR A 169 -9.88 17.74 4.31
CA TYR A 169 -9.89 18.13 5.72
C TYR A 169 -11.09 17.51 6.45
N PHE A 170 -11.09 17.58 7.78
CA PHE A 170 -12.23 17.12 8.58
C PHE A 170 -13.18 18.25 8.94
N ALA A 171 -14.46 18.01 8.73
CA ALA A 171 -15.52 18.73 9.41
C ALA A 171 -15.88 17.96 10.69
N HIS A 172 -15.14 18.20 11.78
CA HIS A 172 -15.22 17.40 13.01
C HIS A 172 -16.64 17.34 13.61
N LYS A 173 -17.37 18.46 13.64
CA LYS A 173 -18.75 18.51 14.18
C LYS A 173 -19.71 17.56 13.46
N SER A 174 -19.50 17.31 12.18
CA SER A 174 -20.36 16.43 11.37
C SER A 174 -19.76 15.05 11.12
N LYS A 175 -18.55 14.76 11.63
CA LYS A 175 -17.80 13.52 11.39
C LYS A 175 -17.72 13.19 9.89
N VAL A 176 -17.33 14.19 9.10
CA VAL A 176 -17.17 14.11 7.64
C VAL A 176 -15.74 14.44 7.24
N ALA A 177 -15.14 13.60 6.40
CA ALA A 177 -13.95 13.94 5.63
C ALA A 177 -14.36 14.65 4.33
N VAL A 178 -14.02 15.93 4.20
CA VAL A 178 -14.26 16.74 3.01
C VAL A 178 -13.05 16.63 2.09
N LEU A 179 -13.21 15.86 1.01
CA LEU A 179 -12.17 15.59 0.03
C LEU A 179 -12.05 16.74 -0.98
N SER A 180 -10.84 16.91 -1.52
CA SER A 180 -10.58 17.85 -2.62
C SER A 180 -11.44 17.51 -3.83
N LYS A 181 -12.04 18.54 -4.44
CA LYS A 181 -12.76 18.38 -5.71
C LYS A 181 -11.81 18.09 -6.88
N GLN A 182 -10.55 18.51 -6.76
CA GLN A 182 -9.50 18.28 -7.75
C GLN A 182 -8.52 17.23 -7.22
N ASP A 183 -8.46 16.10 -7.92
CA ASP A 183 -7.55 14.97 -7.61
C ASP A 183 -7.46 14.61 -6.11
N PRO A 184 -8.56 14.15 -5.47
CA PRO A 184 -8.56 13.81 -4.05
C PRO A 184 -7.64 12.65 -3.66
N PHE A 185 -7.16 11.87 -4.63
CA PHE A 185 -6.34 10.67 -4.42
C PHE A 185 -5.10 10.72 -5.32
N PRO A 186 -4.05 11.45 -4.91
CA PRO A 186 -2.81 11.57 -5.68
C PRO A 186 -2.19 10.22 -6.01
N LYS A 187 -1.56 10.13 -7.18
CA LYS A 187 -0.77 8.94 -7.56
C LYS A 187 0.60 9.01 -6.91
N LEU A 188 1.10 7.86 -6.43
CA LEU A 188 2.41 7.77 -5.80
C LEU A 188 3.58 7.95 -6.79
N ASN A 189 3.38 7.79 -8.10
CA ASN A 189 4.36 8.12 -9.17
C ASN A 189 5.82 7.69 -8.90
N GLY A 190 6.06 6.58 -8.19
CA GLY A 190 7.42 6.12 -7.84
C GLY A 190 8.07 6.88 -6.68
N LYS A 191 7.33 7.72 -5.96
CA LYS A 191 7.75 8.37 -4.72
C LYS A 191 7.15 7.63 -3.53
N PRO A 192 7.91 7.44 -2.45
CA PRO A 192 7.38 6.87 -1.23
C PRO A 192 6.35 7.81 -0.61
N VAL A 193 5.48 7.23 0.21
CA VAL A 193 4.61 8.01 1.10
C VAL A 193 5.51 8.84 2.01
N SER A 194 5.34 10.17 2.04
CA SER A 194 6.17 11.04 2.87
C SER A 194 6.08 10.64 4.34
N SER A 195 7.23 10.43 4.98
CA SER A 195 7.34 10.16 6.42
C SER A 195 6.77 11.32 7.22
#